data_AF-A0A832HVN9-F1
#
_entry.id   AF-A0A832HVN9-F1
#
_cell.length_a   1.000
_cell.length_b   1.000
_cell.length_c   1.000
_cell.angle_alpha   90.00
_cell.angle_beta   90.00
_cell.angle_gamma   90.00
#
_symmetry.space_group_name_H-M   'P 1'
#
loop_
_entity.id
_entity.type
_entity.pdbx_description
1 polymer ?
#
loop_
_entity_poly.entity_id
_entity_poly.type
_entity_poly.pdbx_seq_one_letter_code
_entity_poly.pdbx_strand_id
1 'polypeptide(L)'
;MKSGVLMIVSVLLNVALAITLVLALTEKPRPLPVPRETRTVTNTTVRVVTKRVEAEPTNTTVRLPGNIWRLIESPQYPIYIANLKAIGCPQETICDIIITDINKLYAQKARALHPAAKDNRFWMPDVSGDDPRYREYEKQLRQLEREKRDLVRALLGVDYQAEMAKQSITFSQTDRQLAFLPESKRLQLQELNERFAEMEQEILDQAGGELTAEQKAKLRELRQQKRAALRELLTPAELAEYDARASSTTQELRRRMGAFNATEEEFRTIYRLQREFDEKYNGENSASISPAEREAARKLLEDRLKAELGPERYAEYQRAQDPVYRELYQTAQRNNLPQTKLLEIYDMKRVAEEQRRQLLENQALTPEQKAAGLAALKEETERAIREAMGEQVFRDFQRRGGAWLNNLGSE
;
A
#
# COMPACT_ATOMS: atom_id res chain seq x y z
N MET A 1 60.09 27.87 -42.26
CA MET A 1 58.63 28.10 -42.24
C MET A 1 57.84 26.96 -42.90
N LYS A 2 58.15 25.68 -42.63
CA LYS A 2 57.44 24.53 -43.25
C LYS A 2 56.86 23.52 -42.25
N SER A 3 57.22 23.61 -40.96
CA SER A 3 56.76 22.69 -39.90
C SER A 3 55.40 23.08 -39.29
N GLY A 4 55.06 24.37 -39.22
CA GLY A 4 53.78 24.84 -38.67
C GLY A 4 52.58 24.49 -39.55
N VAL A 5 52.74 24.49 -40.87
CA VAL A 5 51.65 24.16 -41.82
C VAL A 5 51.30 22.66 -41.77
N LEU A 6 52.29 21.79 -41.60
CA LEU A 6 52.07 20.33 -41.47
C LEU A 6 51.30 19.96 -40.19
N MET A 7 51.57 20.65 -39.07
CA MET A 7 50.83 20.45 -37.82
C MET A 7 49.37 20.90 -37.94
N ILE A 8 49.10 22.04 -38.57
CA ILE A 8 47.74 22.55 -38.75
C ILE A 8 46.92 21.61 -39.66
N VAL A 9 47.53 21.10 -40.74
CA VAL A 9 46.86 20.13 -41.64
C VAL A 9 46.55 18.81 -40.92
N SER A 10 47.46 18.32 -40.07
CA SER A 10 47.23 17.10 -39.28
C SER A 10 46.10 17.27 -38.25
N VAL A 11 46.03 18.42 -37.57
CA VAL A 11 44.95 18.72 -36.62
C VAL A 11 43.60 18.82 -37.33
N LEU A 12 43.53 19.51 -38.47
CA LEU A 12 42.31 19.62 -39.25
C LEU A 12 41.84 18.26 -39.79
N LEU A 13 42.77 17.39 -40.20
CA LEU A 13 42.44 16.05 -40.67
C LEU A 13 41.88 15.17 -39.54
N ASN A 14 42.48 15.23 -38.35
CA ASN A 14 41.98 14.49 -37.18
C ASN A 14 40.62 15.01 -36.70
N VAL A 15 40.37 16.31 -36.79
CA VAL A 15 39.05 16.89 -36.48
C VAL A 15 38.00 16.46 -37.50
N ALA A 16 38.34 16.43 -38.80
CA ALA A 16 37.43 15.91 -39.82
C ALA A 16 37.12 14.41 -39.64
N LEU A 17 38.12 13.62 -39.23
CA LEU A 17 37.95 12.20 -38.87
C LEU A 17 37.08 12.01 -37.62
N ALA A 18 37.25 12.85 -36.60
CA ALA A 18 36.41 12.82 -35.41
C ALA A 18 34.95 13.21 -35.73
N ILE A 19 34.74 14.21 -36.57
CA ILE A 19 33.39 14.64 -37.01
C ILE A 19 32.71 13.54 -37.84
N THR A 20 33.43 12.91 -38.78
CA THR A 20 32.88 11.81 -39.57
C THR A 20 32.59 10.57 -38.73
N LEU A 21 33.42 10.26 -37.73
CA LEU A 21 33.17 9.19 -36.77
C LEU A 21 31.93 9.47 -35.92
N VAL A 22 31.76 10.71 -35.43
CA VAL A 22 30.56 11.11 -34.67
C VAL A 22 29.32 11.03 -35.55
N LEU A 23 29.39 11.49 -36.80
CA LEU A 23 28.26 11.40 -37.74
C LEU A 23 27.89 9.94 -38.04
N ALA A 24 28.87 9.06 -38.28
CA ALA A 24 28.66 7.63 -38.50
C ALA A 24 28.10 6.90 -37.27
N LEU A 25 28.45 7.34 -36.05
CA LEU A 25 27.89 6.79 -34.80
C LEU A 25 26.52 7.36 -34.44
N THR A 26 26.13 8.51 -35.01
CA THR A 26 24.79 9.11 -34.83
C THR A 26 23.77 8.66 -35.87
N GLU A 27 24.19 8.01 -36.97
CA GLU A 27 23.27 7.30 -37.86
C GLU A 27 22.66 6.10 -37.12
N LYS A 28 21.49 6.34 -36.51
CA LYS A 28 20.68 5.27 -35.92
C LYS A 28 20.39 4.23 -37.02
N PRO A 29 20.71 2.95 -36.81
CA PRO A 29 20.32 1.90 -37.74
C PRO A 29 18.80 1.99 -37.95
N ARG A 30 18.40 2.03 -39.22
CA ARG A 30 16.98 1.97 -39.62
C ARG A 30 16.36 0.79 -38.87
N PRO A 31 15.33 0.99 -38.04
CA PRO A 31 14.75 -0.11 -37.29
C PRO A 31 14.24 -1.12 -38.32
N LEU A 32 14.81 -2.32 -38.29
CA LEU A 32 14.24 -3.47 -38.99
C LEU A 32 12.77 -3.58 -38.56
N PRO A 33 11.83 -3.86 -39.47
CA PRO A 33 10.46 -4.08 -39.10
C PRO A 33 10.42 -5.24 -38.11
N VAL A 34 10.20 -4.91 -36.83
CA VAL A 34 10.00 -5.90 -35.78
C VAL A 34 8.77 -6.69 -36.20
N PRO A 35 8.85 -8.03 -36.35
CA PRO A 35 7.64 -8.82 -36.51
C PRO A 35 6.75 -8.48 -35.32
N ARG A 36 5.56 -7.91 -35.58
CA ARG A 36 4.50 -7.89 -34.57
C ARG A 36 4.18 -9.36 -34.32
N GLU A 37 4.77 -9.94 -33.30
CA GLU A 37 4.20 -11.11 -32.67
C GLU A 37 2.84 -10.67 -32.12
N THR A 38 1.80 -10.77 -32.94
CA THR A 38 0.44 -10.91 -32.43
C THR A 38 0.42 -12.24 -31.71
N ARG A 39 0.89 -12.22 -30.46
CA ARG A 39 0.68 -13.31 -29.51
C ARG A 39 -0.84 -13.39 -29.38
N THR A 40 -1.43 -14.32 -30.12
CA THR A 40 -2.87 -14.51 -30.12
C THR A 40 -3.21 -15.04 -28.73
N VAL A 41 -3.71 -14.17 -27.86
CA VAL A 41 -4.19 -14.57 -26.53
C VAL A 41 -5.51 -15.31 -26.77
N THR A 42 -5.44 -16.61 -27.00
CA THR A 42 -6.62 -17.47 -27.04
C THR A 42 -6.96 -17.90 -25.61
N ASN A 43 -8.10 -17.45 -25.09
CA ASN A 43 -8.71 -18.07 -23.91
C ASN A 43 -8.99 -19.54 -24.25
N THR A 44 -8.22 -20.45 -23.68
CA THR A 44 -8.39 -21.90 -23.91
C THR A 44 -9.61 -22.35 -23.14
N THR A 45 -10.77 -22.36 -23.77
CA THR A 45 -11.93 -23.10 -23.25
C THR A 45 -11.72 -24.57 -23.62
N VAL A 46 -11.67 -25.44 -22.60
CA VAL A 46 -11.59 -26.90 -22.80
C VAL A 46 -12.90 -27.35 -23.44
N ARG A 47 -12.91 -27.52 -24.77
CA ARG A 47 -14.01 -28.18 -25.47
C ARG A 47 -13.93 -29.68 -25.19
N VAL A 48 -14.83 -30.19 -24.37
CA VAL A 48 -15.09 -31.63 -24.27
C VAL A 48 -15.57 -32.10 -25.65
N VAL A 49 -14.78 -32.96 -26.28
CA VAL A 49 -15.12 -33.56 -27.58
C VAL A 49 -16.17 -34.64 -27.33
N THR A 50 -17.45 -34.27 -27.39
CA THR A 50 -18.51 -35.25 -27.61
C THR A 50 -18.49 -35.66 -29.08
N LYS A 51 -18.48 -36.97 -29.32
CA LYS A 51 -18.45 -37.58 -30.66
C LYS A 51 -19.60 -37.01 -31.51
N ARG A 52 -19.26 -36.17 -32.48
CA ARG A 52 -20.20 -35.51 -33.39
C ARG A 52 -20.75 -36.56 -34.36
N VAL A 53 -22.04 -36.85 -34.28
CA VAL A 53 -22.77 -37.53 -35.36
C VAL A 53 -22.81 -36.58 -36.56
N GLU A 54 -22.35 -37.05 -37.72
CA GLU A 54 -22.42 -36.31 -38.99
C GLU A 54 -23.88 -36.05 -39.33
N ALA A 55 -24.32 -34.81 -39.13
CA ALA A 55 -25.50 -34.25 -39.77
C ALA A 55 -25.01 -33.38 -40.94
N GLU A 56 -25.65 -33.54 -42.10
CA GLU A 56 -25.35 -32.83 -43.33
C GLU A 56 -25.28 -31.30 -43.11
N PRO A 57 -24.33 -30.58 -43.76
CA PRO A 57 -24.16 -29.16 -43.56
C PRO A 57 -25.26 -28.38 -44.29
N THR A 58 -26.38 -28.14 -43.62
CA THR A 58 -27.29 -27.05 -44.01
C THR A 58 -26.57 -25.74 -43.69
N ASN A 59 -25.85 -25.19 -44.67
CA ASN A 59 -25.25 -23.86 -44.61
C ASN A 59 -26.34 -22.79 -44.59
N THR A 60 -27.06 -22.67 -43.48
CA THR A 60 -27.88 -21.50 -43.19
C THR A 60 -26.92 -20.40 -42.74
N THR A 61 -26.42 -19.60 -43.68
CA THR A 61 -25.76 -18.34 -43.34
C THR A 61 -26.79 -17.43 -42.69
N VAL A 62 -26.86 -17.43 -41.36
CA VAL A 62 -27.58 -16.41 -40.59
C VAL A 62 -26.86 -15.09 -40.84
N ARG A 63 -27.38 -14.27 -41.77
CA ARG A 63 -26.99 -12.87 -41.88
C ARG A 63 -27.48 -12.16 -40.62
N LEU A 64 -26.61 -12.10 -39.63
CA LEU A 64 -26.74 -11.26 -38.47
C LEU A 64 -26.92 -9.80 -38.96
N PRO A 65 -28.08 -9.14 -38.74
CA PRO A 65 -28.27 -7.76 -39.17
C PRO A 65 -27.22 -6.87 -38.50
N GLY A 66 -26.63 -5.91 -39.22
CA GLY A 66 -25.49 -5.11 -38.76
C GLY A 66 -25.69 -4.30 -37.47
N ASN A 67 -26.90 -4.31 -36.89
CA ASN A 67 -27.33 -3.57 -35.71
C ASN A 67 -27.90 -4.45 -34.59
N ILE A 68 -27.46 -5.71 -34.46
CA ILE A 68 -27.93 -6.62 -33.40
C ILE A 68 -27.79 -6.02 -32.01
N TRP A 69 -26.73 -5.25 -31.74
CA TRP A 69 -26.51 -4.66 -30.42
C TRP A 69 -27.63 -3.73 -29.95
N ARG A 70 -28.28 -2.98 -30.86
CA ARG A 70 -29.47 -2.16 -30.52
C ARG A 70 -30.69 -3.02 -30.15
N LEU A 71 -30.72 -4.27 -30.57
CA LEU A 71 -31.79 -5.23 -30.25
C LEU A 71 -31.54 -5.93 -28.92
N ILE A 72 -30.26 -6.04 -28.49
CA ILE A 72 -29.85 -6.69 -27.26
C ILE A 72 -29.82 -5.71 -26.09
N GLU A 73 -29.19 -4.56 -26.30
CA GLU A 73 -28.95 -3.55 -25.27
C GLU A 73 -30.27 -2.85 -24.95
N SER A 74 -30.65 -2.88 -23.67
CA SER A 74 -31.87 -2.26 -23.17
C SER A 74 -31.55 -1.42 -21.94
N PRO A 75 -32.15 -0.23 -21.80
CA PRO A 75 -32.04 0.57 -20.57
C PRO A 75 -32.56 -0.17 -19.33
N GLN A 76 -33.40 -1.17 -19.52
CA GLN A 76 -33.93 -2.01 -18.45
C GLN A 76 -33.08 -3.27 -18.30
N TYR A 77 -32.29 -3.33 -17.23
CA TYR A 77 -31.40 -4.45 -16.94
C TYR A 77 -32.07 -5.84 -17.00
N PRO A 78 -33.31 -6.07 -16.51
CA PRO A 78 -33.97 -7.37 -16.64
C PRO A 78 -34.19 -7.81 -18.09
N ILE A 79 -34.56 -6.88 -18.97
CA ILE A 79 -34.73 -7.13 -20.41
C ILE A 79 -33.38 -7.36 -21.06
N TYR A 80 -32.36 -6.57 -20.70
CA TYR A 80 -31.01 -6.72 -21.22
C TYR A 80 -30.42 -8.10 -20.87
N ILE A 81 -30.58 -8.55 -19.63
CA ILE A 81 -30.16 -9.89 -19.19
C ILE A 81 -30.91 -10.99 -19.95
N ALA A 82 -32.23 -10.86 -20.13
CA ALA A 82 -33.03 -11.82 -20.89
C ALA A 82 -32.58 -11.91 -22.36
N ASN A 83 -32.30 -10.78 -23.00
CA ASN A 83 -31.79 -10.72 -24.36
C ASN A 83 -30.41 -11.37 -24.50
N LEU A 84 -29.51 -11.14 -23.54
CA LEU A 84 -28.19 -11.78 -23.52
C LEU A 84 -28.29 -13.30 -23.33
N LYS A 85 -29.20 -13.77 -22.46
CA LYS A 85 -29.49 -15.20 -22.29
C LYS A 85 -30.07 -15.83 -23.56
N ALA A 86 -30.96 -15.14 -24.26
CA ALA A 86 -31.60 -15.63 -25.49
C ALA A 86 -30.60 -15.89 -26.63
N ILE A 87 -29.44 -15.25 -26.59
CA ILE A 87 -28.37 -15.37 -27.61
C ILE A 87 -27.35 -16.46 -27.21
N GLY A 88 -27.54 -17.10 -26.04
CA GLY A 88 -26.65 -18.14 -25.54
C GLY A 88 -25.36 -17.60 -24.93
N CYS A 89 -25.37 -16.34 -24.45
CA CYS A 89 -24.22 -15.76 -23.75
C CYS A 89 -23.97 -16.52 -22.43
N PRO A 90 -22.72 -16.93 -22.12
CA PRO A 90 -22.39 -17.56 -20.85
C PRO A 90 -22.73 -16.66 -19.66
N GLN A 91 -23.17 -17.26 -18.54
CA GLN A 91 -23.59 -16.50 -17.35
C GLN A 91 -22.48 -15.59 -16.81
N GLU A 92 -21.22 -16.03 -16.82
CA GLU A 92 -20.07 -15.20 -16.40
C GLU A 92 -19.92 -13.95 -17.28
N THR A 93 -20.02 -14.11 -18.60
CA THR A 93 -19.96 -12.99 -19.55
C THR A 93 -21.15 -12.03 -19.38
N ILE A 94 -22.34 -12.56 -19.06
CA ILE A 94 -23.50 -11.71 -18.72
C ILE A 94 -23.19 -10.89 -17.46
N CYS A 95 -22.66 -11.52 -16.41
CA CYS A 95 -22.25 -10.82 -15.19
C CYS A 95 -21.24 -9.71 -15.50
N ASP A 96 -20.18 -10.00 -16.25
CA ASP A 96 -19.15 -9.02 -16.59
C ASP A 96 -19.71 -7.82 -17.36
N ILE A 97 -20.56 -8.06 -18.36
CA ILE A 97 -21.18 -7.01 -19.17
C ILE A 97 -22.06 -6.10 -18.31
N ILE A 98 -22.94 -6.70 -17.50
CA ILE A 98 -23.92 -5.96 -16.70
C ILE A 98 -23.23 -5.22 -15.55
N ILE A 99 -22.28 -5.85 -14.85
CA ILE A 99 -21.49 -5.21 -13.80
C ILE A 99 -20.71 -4.02 -14.36
N THR A 100 -20.11 -4.16 -15.55
CA THR A 100 -19.39 -3.06 -16.22
C THR A 100 -20.31 -1.90 -16.55
N ASP A 101 -21.52 -2.17 -17.05
CA ASP A 101 -22.48 -1.12 -17.39
C ASP A 101 -23.02 -0.40 -16.15
N ILE A 102 -23.38 -1.14 -15.11
CA ILE A 102 -23.76 -0.59 -13.81
C ILE A 102 -22.64 0.28 -13.23
N ASN A 103 -21.38 -0.18 -13.31
CA ASN A 103 -20.23 0.60 -12.86
C ASN A 103 -20.11 1.93 -13.60
N LYS A 104 -20.35 1.96 -14.92
CA LYS A 104 -20.36 3.21 -15.72
C LYS A 104 -21.48 4.16 -15.28
N LEU A 105 -22.69 3.64 -15.10
CA LEU A 105 -23.85 4.42 -14.66
C LEU A 105 -23.60 5.08 -13.31
N TYR A 106 -23.12 4.32 -12.32
CA TYR A 106 -22.85 4.84 -10.99
C TYR A 106 -21.60 5.73 -10.93
N ALA A 107 -20.59 5.50 -11.77
CA ALA A 107 -19.47 6.42 -11.91
C ALA A 107 -19.90 7.78 -12.46
N GLN A 108 -20.86 7.82 -13.40
CA GLN A 108 -21.43 9.06 -13.89
C GLN A 108 -22.21 9.80 -12.80
N LYS A 109 -23.05 9.08 -12.02
CA LYS A 109 -23.76 9.64 -10.87
C LYS A 109 -22.79 10.24 -9.85
N ALA A 110 -21.76 9.50 -9.45
CA ALA A 110 -20.75 9.96 -8.50
C ALA A 110 -20.04 11.25 -8.97
N ARG A 111 -19.63 11.30 -10.25
CA ARG A 111 -19.02 12.51 -10.84
C ARG A 111 -19.94 13.72 -10.81
N ALA A 112 -21.24 13.53 -11.03
CA ALA A 112 -22.22 14.62 -10.99
C ALA A 112 -22.44 15.18 -9.58
N LEU A 113 -22.21 14.38 -8.53
CA LEU A 113 -22.32 14.79 -7.13
C LEU A 113 -21.07 15.49 -6.60
N HIS A 114 -19.91 15.31 -7.25
CA HIS A 114 -18.64 15.85 -6.78
C HIS A 114 -18.70 17.37 -6.60
N PRO A 115 -18.27 17.93 -5.44
CA PRO A 115 -18.33 19.37 -5.19
C PRO A 115 -17.61 20.21 -6.25
N ALA A 116 -16.45 19.75 -6.74
CA ALA A 116 -15.71 20.42 -7.81
C ALA A 116 -16.37 20.32 -9.21
N ALA A 117 -17.33 19.43 -9.42
CA ALA A 117 -18.10 19.39 -10.67
C ALA A 117 -19.00 20.62 -10.83
N LYS A 118 -19.39 21.25 -9.71
CA LYS A 118 -20.17 22.50 -9.69
C LYS A 118 -19.29 23.75 -9.71
N ASP A 119 -18.05 23.63 -9.26
CA ASP A 119 -17.13 24.75 -9.04
C ASP A 119 -15.73 24.39 -9.58
N ASN A 120 -15.57 24.43 -10.91
CA ASN A 120 -14.35 24.03 -11.63
C ASN A 120 -13.28 25.15 -11.64
N ARG A 121 -12.96 25.70 -10.47
CA ARG A 121 -11.92 26.73 -10.33
C ARG A 121 -10.55 26.08 -10.16
N PHE A 122 -9.88 25.80 -11.27
CA PHE A 122 -8.57 25.12 -11.30
C PHE A 122 -7.45 25.85 -10.52
N TRP A 123 -7.63 27.15 -10.24
CA TRP A 123 -6.66 27.97 -9.48
C TRP A 123 -6.90 27.96 -7.96
N MET A 124 -7.93 27.28 -7.48
CA MET A 124 -8.18 27.07 -6.05
C MET A 124 -7.82 25.64 -5.65
N PRO A 125 -7.33 25.44 -4.41
CA PRO A 125 -7.14 24.09 -3.91
C PRO A 125 -8.48 23.37 -3.87
N ASP A 126 -8.44 22.05 -4.09
CA ASP A 126 -9.62 21.21 -3.95
C ASP A 126 -10.26 21.41 -2.57
N VAL A 127 -11.58 21.19 -2.53
CA VAL A 127 -12.35 21.27 -1.29
C VAL A 127 -11.75 20.28 -0.28
N SER A 128 -11.30 20.80 0.87
CA SER A 128 -10.74 19.97 1.95
C SER A 128 -11.76 18.93 2.42
N GLY A 129 -11.28 17.76 2.85
CA GLY A 129 -12.12 16.70 3.43
C GLY A 129 -12.95 17.16 4.63
N ASP A 130 -12.50 18.20 5.34
CA ASP A 130 -13.20 18.76 6.50
C ASP A 130 -14.41 19.65 6.14
N ASP A 131 -14.52 20.08 4.87
CA ASP A 131 -15.62 20.94 4.39
C ASP A 131 -16.96 20.18 4.47
N PRO A 132 -18.02 20.78 5.04
CA PRO A 132 -19.35 20.16 5.09
C PRO A 132 -19.88 19.67 3.74
N ARG A 133 -19.54 20.34 2.63
CA ARG A 133 -19.94 19.94 1.26
C ARG A 133 -19.26 18.64 0.84
N TYR A 134 -18.00 18.44 1.24
CA TYR A 134 -17.27 17.20 0.96
C TYR A 134 -17.79 16.05 1.81
N ARG A 135 -18.06 16.30 3.10
CA ARG A 135 -18.70 15.31 3.99
C ARG A 135 -20.06 14.82 3.48
N GLU A 136 -20.90 15.73 2.98
CA GLU A 136 -22.18 15.37 2.36
C GLU A 136 -21.99 14.58 1.06
N TYR A 137 -21.01 14.96 0.23
CA TYR A 137 -20.64 14.19 -0.96
C TYR A 137 -20.19 12.76 -0.61
N GLU A 138 -19.36 12.58 0.41
CA GLU A 138 -18.94 11.25 0.85
C GLU A 138 -20.12 10.38 1.33
N LYS A 139 -21.09 10.97 2.05
CA LYS A 139 -22.33 10.28 2.44
C LYS A 139 -23.10 9.79 1.22
N GLN A 140 -23.28 10.67 0.23
CA GLN A 140 -23.97 10.32 -1.01
C GLN A 140 -23.22 9.28 -1.83
N LEU A 141 -21.89 9.33 -1.84
CA LEU A 141 -21.05 8.33 -2.51
C LEU A 141 -21.22 6.94 -1.87
N ARG A 142 -21.22 6.85 -0.54
CA ARG A 142 -21.50 5.61 0.19
C ARG A 142 -22.89 5.06 -0.12
N GLN A 143 -23.90 5.93 -0.18
CA GLN A 143 -25.26 5.54 -0.54
C GLN A 143 -25.34 4.98 -1.97
N LEU A 144 -24.68 5.63 -2.92
CA LEU A 144 -24.57 5.14 -4.30
C LEU A 144 -23.87 3.78 -4.38
N GLU A 145 -22.81 3.57 -3.59
CA GLU A 145 -22.12 2.28 -3.53
C GLU A 145 -23.01 1.16 -2.98
N ARG A 146 -23.82 1.45 -1.94
CA ARG A 146 -24.82 0.51 -1.42
C ARG A 146 -25.85 0.13 -2.48
N GLU A 147 -26.49 1.14 -3.09
CA GLU A 147 -27.49 0.93 -4.14
C GLU A 147 -26.91 0.11 -5.30
N LYS A 148 -25.65 0.38 -5.68
CA LYS A 148 -24.96 -0.38 -6.71
C LYS A 148 -24.81 -1.86 -6.33
N ARG A 149 -24.38 -2.16 -5.11
CA ARG A 149 -24.22 -3.55 -4.62
C ARG A 149 -25.57 -4.26 -4.56
N ASP A 150 -26.61 -3.60 -4.04
CA ASP A 150 -27.95 -4.16 -3.92
C ASP A 150 -28.58 -4.41 -5.29
N LEU A 151 -28.37 -3.50 -6.25
CA LEU A 151 -28.81 -3.66 -7.63
C LEU A 151 -28.15 -4.88 -8.29
N VAL A 152 -26.82 -5.02 -8.14
CA VAL A 152 -26.08 -6.18 -8.68
C VAL A 152 -26.59 -7.48 -8.05
N ARG A 153 -26.78 -7.50 -6.72
CA ARG A 153 -27.33 -8.65 -6.00
C ARG A 153 -28.74 -9.01 -6.47
N ALA A 154 -29.62 -8.02 -6.65
CA ALA A 154 -30.99 -8.22 -7.12
C ALA A 154 -31.07 -8.70 -8.58
N LEU A 155 -30.21 -8.20 -9.45
CA LEU A 155 -30.25 -8.52 -10.89
C LEU A 155 -29.58 -9.83 -11.25
N LEU A 156 -28.43 -10.12 -10.62
CA LEU A 156 -27.55 -11.22 -11.01
C LEU A 156 -27.46 -12.32 -9.95
N GLY A 157 -27.90 -12.06 -8.71
CA GLY A 157 -27.78 -13.00 -7.60
C GLY A 157 -26.33 -13.23 -7.14
N VAL A 158 -25.40 -12.37 -7.57
CA VAL A 158 -23.96 -12.46 -7.23
C VAL A 158 -23.57 -11.34 -6.29
N ASP A 159 -22.54 -11.60 -5.48
CA ASP A 159 -21.93 -10.56 -4.66
C ASP A 159 -20.98 -9.70 -5.50
N TYR A 160 -21.24 -8.39 -5.55
CA TYR A 160 -20.45 -7.45 -6.35
C TYR A 160 -18.97 -7.46 -5.97
N GLN A 161 -18.65 -7.52 -4.67
CA GLN A 161 -17.26 -7.45 -4.22
C GLN A 161 -16.51 -8.74 -4.53
N ALA A 162 -17.17 -9.90 -4.41
CA ALA A 162 -16.60 -11.18 -4.82
C ALA A 162 -16.29 -11.20 -6.33
N GLU A 163 -17.17 -10.69 -7.18
CA GLU A 163 -16.91 -10.61 -8.63
C GLU A 163 -15.77 -9.63 -8.96
N MET A 164 -15.72 -8.47 -8.31
CA MET A 164 -14.60 -7.53 -8.48
C MET A 164 -13.27 -8.13 -7.99
N ALA A 165 -13.27 -8.94 -6.93
CA ALA A 165 -12.08 -9.61 -6.43
C ALA A 165 -11.52 -10.63 -7.43
N LYS A 166 -12.38 -11.35 -8.18
CA LYS A 166 -11.95 -12.27 -9.25
C LYS A 166 -11.20 -11.56 -10.39
N GLN A 167 -11.57 -10.30 -10.66
CA GLN A 167 -10.95 -9.48 -11.71
C GLN A 167 -9.68 -8.76 -11.24
N SER A 168 -9.41 -8.75 -9.93
CA SER A 168 -8.23 -8.10 -9.36
C SER A 168 -6.96 -8.91 -9.62
N ILE A 169 -5.97 -8.26 -10.24
CA ILE A 169 -4.63 -8.84 -10.43
C ILE A 169 -3.84 -8.81 -9.11
N THR A 170 -4.18 -7.89 -8.21
CA THR A 170 -3.54 -7.74 -6.91
C THR A 170 -4.27 -8.61 -5.88
N PHE A 171 -3.51 -9.48 -5.21
CA PHE A 171 -3.97 -10.10 -3.98
C PHE A 171 -4.12 -9.01 -2.92
N SER A 172 -5.34 -8.74 -2.47
CA SER A 172 -5.56 -7.74 -1.43
C SER A 172 -4.79 -8.13 -0.18
N GLN A 173 -4.29 -7.14 0.57
CA GLN A 173 -3.68 -7.41 1.87
C GLN A 173 -4.68 -8.10 2.81
N THR A 174 -5.97 -7.77 2.67
CA THR A 174 -7.06 -8.43 3.39
C THR A 174 -7.20 -9.90 2.99
N ASP A 175 -7.07 -10.22 1.70
CA ASP A 175 -7.16 -11.62 1.23
C ASP A 175 -6.02 -12.47 1.79
N ARG A 176 -4.80 -11.92 1.85
CA ARG A 176 -3.65 -12.62 2.48
C ARG A 176 -3.86 -12.84 3.97
N GLN A 177 -4.43 -11.85 4.65
CA GLN A 177 -4.70 -11.93 6.09
C GLN A 177 -5.78 -12.97 6.40
N LEU A 178 -6.78 -13.11 5.54
CA LEU A 178 -7.93 -14.00 5.74
C LEU A 178 -7.81 -15.35 5.03
N ALA A 179 -6.69 -15.62 4.34
CA ALA A 179 -6.49 -16.84 3.55
C ALA A 179 -6.61 -18.15 4.37
N PHE A 180 -6.47 -18.09 5.70
CA PHE A 180 -6.67 -19.23 6.59
C PHE A 180 -8.15 -19.60 6.80
N LEU A 181 -9.08 -18.70 6.45
CA LEU A 181 -10.52 -18.91 6.59
C LEU A 181 -11.14 -19.44 5.28
N PRO A 182 -12.11 -20.37 5.39
CA PRO A 182 -12.96 -20.77 4.27
C PRO A 182 -13.65 -19.56 3.62
N GLU A 183 -13.94 -19.64 2.33
CA GLU A 183 -14.58 -18.57 1.56
C GLU A 183 -15.92 -18.12 2.17
N SER A 184 -16.75 -19.06 2.64
CA SER A 184 -18.01 -18.75 3.30
C SER A 184 -17.83 -17.88 4.56
N LYS A 185 -16.82 -18.18 5.40
CA LYS A 185 -16.52 -17.36 6.59
C LYS A 185 -15.92 -16.01 6.22
N ARG A 186 -15.15 -15.93 5.13
CA ARG A 186 -14.61 -14.64 4.63
C ARG A 186 -15.73 -13.70 4.22
N LEU A 187 -16.74 -14.21 3.49
CA LEU A 187 -17.94 -13.44 3.12
C LEU A 187 -18.72 -12.99 4.36
N GLN A 188 -18.99 -13.89 5.30
CA GLN A 188 -19.70 -13.55 6.55
C GLN A 188 -18.94 -12.50 7.39
N LEU A 189 -17.61 -12.60 7.44
CA LEU A 189 -16.76 -11.65 8.15
C LEU A 189 -16.74 -10.28 7.47
N GLN A 190 -16.79 -10.25 6.14
CA GLN A 190 -16.87 -9.03 5.35
C GLN A 190 -18.21 -8.33 5.61
N GLU A 191 -19.34 -9.03 5.49
CA GLU A 191 -20.67 -8.51 5.80
C GLU A 191 -20.76 -8.00 7.26
N LEU A 192 -20.17 -8.75 8.20
CA LEU A 192 -20.10 -8.35 9.61
C LEU A 192 -19.33 -7.04 9.77
N ASN A 193 -18.16 -6.93 9.15
CA ASN A 193 -17.33 -5.74 9.21
C ASN A 193 -18.02 -4.53 8.57
N GLU A 194 -18.70 -4.72 7.44
CA GLU A 194 -19.49 -3.68 6.79
C GLU A 194 -20.60 -3.20 7.71
N ARG A 195 -21.46 -4.09 8.22
CA ARG A 195 -22.56 -3.72 9.12
C ARG A 195 -22.08 -2.91 10.33
N PHE A 196 -20.99 -3.31 10.97
CA PHE A 196 -20.44 -2.57 12.11
C PHE A 196 -19.77 -1.25 11.71
N ALA A 197 -19.12 -1.18 10.55
CA ALA A 197 -18.58 0.08 10.03
C ALA A 197 -19.70 1.08 9.73
N GLU A 198 -20.84 0.62 9.23
CA GLU A 198 -22.01 1.46 8.97
C GLU A 198 -22.58 2.05 10.26
N MET A 199 -22.80 1.23 11.29
CA MET A 199 -23.24 1.69 12.61
C MET A 199 -22.24 2.66 13.26
N GLU A 200 -20.93 2.42 13.09
CA GLU A 200 -19.89 3.31 13.59
C GLU A 200 -19.96 4.67 12.88
N GLN A 201 -20.13 4.66 11.56
CA GLN A 201 -20.27 5.89 10.77
C GLN A 201 -21.53 6.67 11.11
N GLU A 202 -22.67 6.02 11.35
CA GLU A 202 -23.89 6.72 11.78
C GLU A 202 -23.69 7.50 13.08
N ILE A 203 -22.95 6.93 14.04
CA ILE A 203 -22.63 7.61 15.30
C ILE A 203 -21.71 8.81 15.05
N LEU A 204 -20.70 8.66 14.17
CA LEU A 204 -19.78 9.75 13.82
C LEU A 204 -20.49 10.87 13.05
N ASP A 205 -21.39 10.52 12.14
CA ASP A 205 -22.17 11.44 11.33
C ASP A 205 -23.14 12.27 12.19
N GLN A 206 -23.67 11.70 13.26
CA GLN A 206 -24.50 12.40 14.25
C GLN A 206 -23.68 13.36 15.12
N ALA A 207 -22.38 13.15 15.28
CA ALA A 207 -21.52 14.00 16.11
C ALA A 207 -21.19 15.33 15.45
N GLY A 208 -21.01 15.35 14.12
CA GLY A 208 -20.74 16.58 13.36
C GLY A 208 -19.42 17.31 13.73
N GLY A 209 -18.62 16.75 14.65
CA GLY A 209 -17.46 17.38 15.28
C GLY A 209 -16.93 16.52 16.44
N GLU A 210 -16.58 17.14 17.57
CA GLU A 210 -16.09 16.41 18.74
C GLU A 210 -17.15 15.46 19.33
N LEU A 211 -16.72 14.23 19.64
CA LEU A 211 -17.60 13.20 20.18
C LEU A 211 -18.03 13.49 21.62
N THR A 212 -19.33 13.49 21.86
CA THR A 212 -19.90 13.58 23.22
C THR A 212 -19.57 12.34 24.05
N ALA A 213 -19.70 12.44 25.38
CA ALA A 213 -19.48 11.29 26.27
C ALA A 213 -20.43 10.11 25.96
N GLU A 214 -21.67 10.42 25.57
CA GLU A 214 -22.66 9.42 25.15
C GLU A 214 -22.25 8.73 23.85
N GLN A 215 -21.81 9.48 22.84
CA GLN A 215 -21.33 8.92 21.58
C GLN A 215 -20.09 8.04 21.78
N LYS A 216 -19.15 8.48 22.64
CA LYS A 216 -18.00 7.65 23.04
C LYS A 216 -18.46 6.36 23.74
N ALA A 217 -19.50 6.41 24.57
CA ALA A 217 -20.08 5.21 25.19
C ALA A 217 -20.71 4.27 24.14
N LYS A 218 -21.49 4.80 23.19
CA LYS A 218 -22.07 4.01 22.09
C LYS A 218 -21.02 3.35 21.22
N LEU A 219 -19.94 4.06 20.87
CA LEU A 219 -18.82 3.48 20.10
C LEU A 219 -18.13 2.34 20.87
N ARG A 220 -17.99 2.46 22.19
CA ARG A 220 -17.45 1.37 23.02
C ARG A 220 -18.37 0.16 23.05
N GLU A 221 -19.66 0.38 23.23
CA GLU A 221 -20.66 -0.70 23.19
C GLU A 221 -20.65 -1.40 21.82
N LEU A 222 -20.60 -0.61 20.74
CA LEU A 222 -20.54 -1.12 19.36
C LEU A 222 -19.30 -2.00 19.13
N ARG A 223 -18.13 -1.61 19.66
CA ARG A 223 -16.91 -2.44 19.62
C ARG A 223 -17.08 -3.75 20.39
N GLN A 224 -17.74 -3.72 21.55
CA GLN A 224 -18.02 -4.93 22.33
C GLN A 224 -18.98 -5.87 21.60
N GLN A 225 -20.04 -5.33 21.00
CA GLN A 225 -20.98 -6.09 20.16
C GLN A 225 -20.27 -6.71 18.94
N LYS A 226 -19.41 -5.94 18.26
CA LYS A 226 -18.59 -6.45 17.15
C LYS A 226 -17.72 -7.62 17.61
N ARG A 227 -17.09 -7.48 18.77
CA ARG A 227 -16.23 -8.52 19.35
C ARG A 227 -17.02 -9.77 19.74
N ALA A 228 -18.25 -9.62 20.25
CA ALA A 228 -19.13 -10.76 20.55
C ALA A 228 -19.54 -11.50 19.27
N ALA A 229 -19.99 -10.78 18.25
CA ALA A 229 -20.36 -11.39 16.96
C ALA A 229 -19.17 -12.09 16.28
N LEU A 230 -17.95 -11.55 16.40
CA LEU A 230 -16.74 -12.24 15.93
C LEU A 230 -16.47 -13.56 16.66
N ARG A 231 -16.77 -13.65 17.96
CA ARG A 231 -16.62 -14.91 18.74
C ARG A 231 -17.67 -15.96 18.40
N GLU A 232 -18.85 -15.54 17.94
CA GLU A 232 -19.89 -16.45 17.45
C GLU A 232 -19.56 -16.99 16.05
N LEU A 233 -18.97 -16.15 15.20
CA LEU A 233 -18.62 -16.49 13.82
C LEU A 233 -17.32 -17.33 13.72
N LEU A 234 -16.32 -17.00 14.52
CA LEU A 234 -14.99 -17.61 14.47
C LEU A 234 -14.78 -18.52 15.68
N THR A 235 -14.18 -19.69 15.45
CA THR A 235 -13.71 -20.54 16.54
C THR A 235 -12.64 -19.81 17.36
N PRO A 236 -12.38 -20.21 18.63
CA PRO A 236 -11.34 -19.57 19.44
C PRO A 236 -9.96 -19.54 18.76
N ALA A 237 -9.60 -20.59 18.02
CA ALA A 237 -8.35 -20.66 17.27
C ALA A 237 -8.34 -19.71 16.05
N GLU A 238 -9.43 -19.67 15.28
CA GLU A 238 -9.56 -18.75 14.14
C GLU A 238 -9.59 -17.29 14.57
N LEU A 239 -10.21 -16.98 15.70
CA LEU A 239 -10.23 -15.63 16.26
C LEU A 239 -8.83 -15.19 16.71
N ALA A 240 -8.05 -16.10 17.30
CA ALA A 240 -6.67 -15.82 17.66
C ALA A 240 -5.81 -15.54 16.42
N GLU A 241 -5.96 -16.31 15.34
CA GLU A 241 -5.29 -16.05 14.06
C GLU A 241 -5.76 -14.74 13.42
N TYR A 242 -7.07 -14.45 13.46
CA TYR A 242 -7.61 -13.18 12.99
C TYR A 242 -7.01 -12.00 13.74
N ASP A 243 -6.98 -12.04 15.07
CA ASP A 243 -6.36 -10.99 15.90
C ASP A 243 -4.86 -10.84 15.58
N ALA A 244 -4.15 -11.95 15.48
CA ALA A 244 -2.73 -11.97 15.17
C ALA A 244 -2.43 -11.45 13.75
N ARG A 245 -3.37 -11.48 12.82
CA ARG A 245 -3.19 -11.07 11.42
C ARG A 245 -3.76 -9.70 11.08
N ALA A 246 -4.82 -9.28 11.75
CA ALA A 246 -5.61 -8.09 11.43
C ALA A 246 -5.56 -6.99 12.50
N SER A 247 -5.01 -7.23 13.69
CA SER A 247 -4.90 -6.20 14.72
C SER A 247 -4.00 -5.03 14.32
N SER A 248 -4.28 -3.85 14.87
CA SER A 248 -3.42 -2.66 14.73
C SER A 248 -2.01 -2.91 15.27
N THR A 249 -1.89 -3.62 16.40
CA THR A 249 -0.62 -4.07 16.97
C THR A 249 0.16 -4.93 15.95
N THR A 250 -0.50 -5.85 15.25
CA THR A 250 0.14 -6.63 14.17
C THR A 250 0.61 -5.78 13.01
N GLN A 251 -0.17 -4.79 12.57
CA GLN A 251 0.25 -3.92 11.45
C GLN A 251 1.50 -3.12 11.81
N GLU A 252 1.53 -2.56 13.02
CA GLU A 252 2.69 -1.82 13.53
C GLU A 252 3.89 -2.75 13.73
N LEU A 253 3.68 -3.93 14.31
CA LEU A 253 4.72 -4.94 14.45
C LEU A 253 5.24 -5.36 13.07
N ARG A 254 4.42 -5.71 12.09
CA ARG A 254 4.90 -6.09 10.74
C ARG A 254 5.82 -5.04 10.13
N ARG A 255 5.49 -3.75 10.29
CA ARG A 255 6.35 -2.65 9.81
C ARG A 255 7.72 -2.65 10.50
N ARG A 256 7.76 -2.93 11.80
CA ARG A 256 9.01 -3.00 12.58
C ARG A 256 9.79 -4.30 12.33
N MET A 257 9.08 -5.41 12.19
CA MET A 257 9.65 -6.76 12.08
C MET A 257 10.33 -7.03 10.75
N GLY A 258 10.00 -6.27 9.70
CA GLY A 258 10.71 -6.36 8.41
C GLY A 258 12.21 -6.09 8.53
N ALA A 259 12.62 -5.13 9.38
CA ALA A 259 14.04 -4.83 9.63
C ALA A 259 14.67 -5.74 10.69
N PHE A 260 13.87 -6.39 11.54
CA PHE A 260 14.33 -7.41 12.49
C PHE A 260 14.52 -8.78 11.82
N ASN A 261 13.92 -8.98 10.65
CA ASN A 261 13.84 -10.26 9.96
C ASN A 261 13.34 -11.37 10.92
N ALA A 262 12.19 -11.13 11.54
CA ALA A 262 11.61 -12.04 12.53
C ALA A 262 11.19 -13.37 11.89
N THR A 263 11.46 -14.47 12.57
CA THR A 263 10.79 -15.75 12.31
C THR A 263 9.33 -15.69 12.77
N GLU A 264 8.50 -16.64 12.33
CA GLU A 264 7.10 -16.71 12.79
C GLU A 264 7.01 -16.90 14.31
N GLU A 265 7.86 -17.72 14.88
CA GLU A 265 7.89 -17.97 16.32
C GLU A 265 8.23 -16.70 17.11
N GLU A 266 9.29 -15.99 16.71
CA GLU A 266 9.67 -14.71 17.33
C GLU A 266 8.57 -13.66 17.17
N PHE A 267 7.93 -13.61 16.00
CA PHE A 267 6.80 -12.72 15.77
C PHE A 267 5.65 -13.01 16.76
N ARG A 268 5.28 -14.29 16.93
CA ARG A 268 4.21 -14.70 17.86
C ARG A 268 4.57 -14.39 19.31
N THR A 269 5.82 -14.62 19.70
CA THR A 269 6.32 -14.30 21.06
C THR A 269 6.25 -12.80 21.33
N ILE A 270 6.76 -11.97 20.42
CA ILE A 270 6.73 -10.50 20.59
C ILE A 270 5.29 -9.99 20.56
N TYR A 271 4.45 -10.51 19.67
CA TYR A 271 3.02 -10.16 19.60
C TYR A 271 2.30 -10.45 20.92
N ARG A 272 2.49 -11.63 21.51
CA ARG A 272 1.86 -12.00 22.80
C ARG A 272 2.24 -11.01 23.90
N LEU A 273 3.53 -10.76 24.06
CA LEU A 273 4.05 -9.85 25.10
C LEU A 273 3.58 -8.40 24.88
N GLN A 274 3.60 -7.93 23.63
CA GLN A 274 3.14 -6.58 23.29
C GLN A 274 1.63 -6.43 23.50
N ARG A 275 0.84 -7.45 23.14
CA ARG A 275 -0.61 -7.44 23.33
C ARG A 275 -1.00 -7.38 24.81
N GLU A 276 -0.36 -8.17 25.67
CA GLU A 276 -0.57 -8.11 27.12
C GLU A 276 -0.27 -6.71 27.68
N PHE A 277 0.80 -6.08 27.18
CA PHE A 277 1.14 -4.71 27.54
C PHE A 277 0.10 -3.71 27.03
N ASP A 278 -0.29 -3.81 25.75
CA ASP A 278 -1.21 -2.87 25.12
C ASP A 278 -2.61 -2.93 25.76
N GLU A 279 -3.15 -4.13 25.99
CA GLU A 279 -4.47 -4.33 26.60
C GLU A 279 -4.56 -3.65 27.98
N LYS A 280 -3.48 -3.70 28.77
CA LYS A 280 -3.45 -3.14 30.12
C LYS A 280 -3.06 -1.66 30.15
N TYR A 281 -2.04 -1.26 29.38
CA TYR A 281 -1.35 0.03 29.55
C TYR A 281 -1.62 1.07 28.45
N ASN A 282 -2.05 0.63 27.28
CA ASN A 282 -2.37 1.47 26.12
C ASN A 282 -3.85 1.35 25.69
N GLY A 283 -4.63 0.49 26.32
CA GLY A 283 -6.05 0.28 26.05
C GLY A 283 -6.95 1.37 26.63
N GLU A 284 -8.26 1.11 26.63
CA GLU A 284 -9.29 2.07 27.05
C GLU A 284 -9.14 2.52 28.53
N ASN A 285 -8.47 1.71 29.37
CA ASN A 285 -8.18 2.02 30.77
C ASN A 285 -6.83 2.75 30.99
N SER A 286 -6.10 3.10 29.93
CA SER A 286 -4.77 3.72 30.04
C SER A 286 -4.76 5.11 30.70
N ALA A 287 -5.90 5.79 30.75
CA ALA A 287 -6.04 7.14 31.31
C ALA A 287 -5.89 7.20 32.84
N SER A 288 -6.15 6.10 33.55
CA SER A 288 -6.00 6.00 35.01
C SER A 288 -4.62 5.50 35.45
N ILE A 289 -3.72 5.17 34.51
CA ILE A 289 -2.40 4.64 34.80
C ILE A 289 -1.37 5.75 34.88
N SER A 290 -0.62 5.79 35.98
CA SER A 290 0.42 6.80 36.18
C SER A 290 1.58 6.62 35.18
N PRO A 291 2.27 7.71 34.78
CA PRO A 291 3.46 7.60 33.92
C PRO A 291 4.55 6.67 34.49
N ALA A 292 4.75 6.69 35.82
CA ALA A 292 5.73 5.85 36.50
C ALA A 292 5.37 4.35 36.42
N GLU A 293 4.10 4.01 36.58
CA GLU A 293 3.63 2.63 36.45
C GLU A 293 3.76 2.13 35.01
N ARG A 294 3.45 2.99 34.03
CA ARG A 294 3.65 2.66 32.61
C ARG A 294 5.12 2.43 32.28
N GLU A 295 6.02 3.25 32.82
CA GLU A 295 7.46 3.09 32.61
C GLU A 295 8.00 1.81 33.26
N ALA A 296 7.57 1.48 34.47
CA ALA A 296 7.93 0.21 35.12
C ALA A 296 7.42 -1.00 34.31
N ALA A 297 6.20 -0.92 33.77
CA ALA A 297 5.64 -1.96 32.91
C ALA A 297 6.39 -2.09 31.57
N ARG A 298 6.88 -0.98 31.00
CA ARG A 298 7.74 -1.00 29.81
C ARG A 298 9.06 -1.72 30.08
N LYS A 299 9.71 -1.42 31.20
CA LYS A 299 10.94 -2.11 31.61
C LYS A 299 10.70 -3.61 31.78
N LEU A 300 9.60 -4.00 32.43
CA LEU A 300 9.24 -5.41 32.56
C LEU A 300 9.00 -6.09 31.20
N LEU A 301 8.36 -5.40 30.26
CA LEU A 301 8.18 -5.89 28.89
C LEU A 301 9.53 -6.09 28.19
N GLU A 302 10.45 -5.12 28.30
CA GLU A 302 11.80 -5.21 27.75
C GLU A 302 12.60 -6.37 28.35
N ASP A 303 12.53 -6.57 29.67
CA ASP A 303 13.20 -7.67 30.36
C ASP A 303 12.67 -9.03 29.90
N ARG A 304 11.35 -9.16 29.74
CA ARG A 304 10.72 -10.39 29.20
C ARG A 304 11.12 -10.63 27.75
N LEU A 305 11.11 -9.60 26.92
CA LEU A 305 11.55 -9.70 25.51
C LEU A 305 13.01 -10.14 25.42
N LYS A 306 13.88 -9.60 26.27
CA LYS A 306 15.29 -9.99 26.34
C LYS A 306 15.47 -11.44 26.81
N ALA A 307 14.67 -11.89 27.78
CA ALA A 307 14.72 -13.26 28.27
C ALA A 307 14.26 -14.28 27.23
N GLU A 308 13.18 -13.99 26.50
CA GLU A 308 12.57 -14.90 25.52
C GLU A 308 13.32 -14.92 24.17
N LEU A 309 13.82 -13.77 23.69
CA LEU A 309 14.58 -13.69 22.44
C LEU A 309 16.07 -14.05 22.62
N GLY A 310 16.59 -13.90 23.84
CA GLY A 310 18.03 -13.95 24.10
C GLY A 310 18.76 -12.64 23.73
N PRO A 311 20.00 -12.46 24.22
CA PRO A 311 20.69 -11.16 24.17
C PRO A 311 21.03 -10.69 22.75
N GLU A 312 21.43 -11.59 21.85
CA GLU A 312 21.83 -11.24 20.48
C GLU A 312 20.62 -10.79 19.64
N ARG A 313 19.56 -11.60 19.61
CA ARG A 313 18.32 -11.26 18.89
C ARG A 313 17.61 -10.07 19.53
N TYR A 314 17.67 -9.90 20.84
CA TYR A 314 17.14 -8.69 21.47
C TYR A 314 17.88 -7.43 21.00
N ALA A 315 19.21 -7.46 20.83
CA ALA A 315 19.95 -6.33 20.28
C ALA A 315 19.54 -6.00 18.83
N GLU A 316 19.28 -7.02 18.01
CA GLU A 316 18.70 -6.84 16.67
C GLU A 316 17.30 -6.25 16.71
N TYR A 317 16.46 -6.74 17.61
CA TYR A 317 15.11 -6.22 17.82
C TYR A 317 15.16 -4.74 18.23
N GLN A 318 16.06 -4.36 19.15
CA GLN A 318 16.26 -2.97 19.55
C GLN A 318 16.69 -2.09 18.37
N ARG A 319 17.62 -2.55 17.52
CA ARG A 319 17.99 -1.83 16.29
C ARG A 319 16.80 -1.63 15.36
N ALA A 320 15.98 -2.65 15.17
CA ALA A 320 14.78 -2.58 14.33
C ALA A 320 13.71 -1.62 14.85
N GLN A 321 13.77 -1.21 16.13
CA GLN A 321 12.90 -0.18 16.68
C GLN A 321 13.32 1.25 16.27
N ASP A 322 14.59 1.48 15.90
CA ASP A 322 15.07 2.76 15.41
C ASP A 322 14.51 3.04 13.99
N PRO A 323 13.75 4.14 13.78
CA PRO A 323 13.25 4.51 12.45
C PRO A 323 14.35 4.64 11.39
N VAL A 324 15.52 5.15 11.77
CA VAL A 324 16.64 5.34 10.83
C VAL A 324 17.22 3.99 10.41
N TYR A 325 17.34 3.04 11.34
CA TYR A 325 17.76 1.68 11.01
C TYR A 325 16.79 1.00 10.04
N ARG A 326 15.47 1.18 10.23
CA ARG A 326 14.47 0.62 9.31
C ARG A 326 14.59 1.20 7.90
N GLU A 327 14.80 2.51 7.78
CA GLU A 327 15.01 3.14 6.48
C GLU A 327 16.34 2.72 5.82
N LEU A 328 17.41 2.57 6.60
CA LEU A 328 18.68 2.00 6.13
C LEU A 328 18.48 0.57 5.63
N TYR A 329 17.74 -0.26 6.36
CA TYR A 329 17.41 -1.63 5.97
C TYR A 329 16.63 -1.69 4.66
N GLN A 330 15.59 -0.89 4.51
CA GLN A 330 14.83 -0.83 3.25
C GLN A 330 15.69 -0.32 2.10
N THR A 331 16.55 0.68 2.34
CA THR A 331 17.46 1.20 1.33
C THR A 331 18.48 0.16 0.91
N ALA A 332 19.04 -0.59 1.86
CA ALA A 332 19.96 -1.68 1.60
C ALA A 332 19.30 -2.79 0.77
N GLN A 333 18.09 -3.21 1.13
CA GLN A 333 17.33 -4.22 0.39
C GLN A 333 17.04 -3.78 -1.06
N ARG A 334 16.61 -2.52 -1.27
CA ARG A 334 16.32 -1.99 -2.63
C ARG A 334 17.56 -1.88 -3.51
N ASN A 335 18.71 -1.61 -2.92
CA ASN A 335 19.96 -1.37 -3.63
C ASN A 335 20.94 -2.56 -3.55
N ASN A 336 20.50 -3.70 -3.00
CA ASN A 336 21.33 -4.89 -2.76
C ASN A 336 22.62 -4.60 -1.97
N LEU A 337 22.56 -3.68 -1.00
CA LEU A 337 23.69 -3.35 -0.13
C LEU A 337 23.90 -4.48 0.90
N PRO A 338 25.13 -4.98 1.09
CA PRO A 338 25.40 -6.02 2.08
C PRO A 338 25.02 -5.60 3.50
N GLN A 339 24.55 -6.56 4.31
CA GLN A 339 24.17 -6.31 5.71
C GLN A 339 25.34 -5.76 6.55
N THR A 340 26.57 -6.18 6.25
CA THR A 340 27.79 -5.66 6.91
C THR A 340 27.94 -4.16 6.71
N LYS A 341 27.70 -3.65 5.49
CA LYS A 341 27.75 -2.22 5.18
C LYS A 341 26.63 -1.45 5.86
N LEU A 342 25.43 -2.02 5.92
CA LEU A 342 24.32 -1.42 6.67
C LEU A 342 24.67 -1.24 8.14
N LEU A 343 25.25 -2.27 8.78
CA LEU A 343 25.64 -2.20 10.19
C LEU A 343 26.73 -1.15 10.41
N GLU A 344 27.73 -1.10 9.52
CA GLU A 344 28.80 -0.09 9.54
C GLU A 344 28.22 1.33 9.49
N ILE A 345 27.28 1.60 8.58
CA ILE A 345 26.61 2.90 8.45
C ILE A 345 25.77 3.23 9.68
N TYR A 346 25.11 2.23 10.27
CA TYR A 346 24.34 2.43 11.49
C TYR A 346 25.23 2.75 12.69
N ASP A 347 26.40 2.12 12.79
CA ASP A 347 27.36 2.43 13.83
C ASP A 347 27.98 3.83 13.65
N MET A 348 28.23 4.27 12.40
CA MET A 348 28.63 5.66 12.11
C MET A 348 27.61 6.67 12.65
N LYS A 349 26.30 6.40 12.48
CA LYS A 349 25.24 7.22 13.08
C LYS A 349 25.37 7.31 14.60
N ARG A 350 25.52 6.16 15.27
CA ARG A 350 25.60 6.12 16.74
C ARG A 350 26.80 6.90 17.26
N VAL A 351 27.94 6.79 16.59
CA VAL A 351 29.15 7.55 16.92
C VAL A 351 28.92 9.05 16.70
N ALA A 352 28.29 9.45 15.58
CA ALA A 352 28.00 10.86 15.31
C ALA A 352 27.01 11.46 16.33
N GLU A 353 25.96 10.72 16.73
CA GLU A 353 25.01 11.17 17.75
C GLU A 353 25.69 11.34 19.12
N GLU A 354 26.60 10.43 19.48
CA GLU A 354 27.41 10.54 20.70
C GLU A 354 28.32 11.78 20.68
N GLN A 355 29.03 12.00 19.57
CA GLN A 355 29.89 13.17 19.39
C GLN A 355 29.10 14.48 19.44
N ARG A 356 27.91 14.51 18.81
CA ARG A 356 26.99 15.65 18.92
C ARG A 356 26.61 15.92 20.37
N ARG A 357 26.24 14.89 21.13
CA ARG A 357 25.88 15.05 22.55
C ARG A 357 27.05 15.65 23.34
N GLN A 358 28.26 15.13 23.14
CA GLN A 358 29.46 15.64 23.80
C GLN A 358 29.76 17.11 23.46
N LEU A 359 29.58 17.52 22.20
CA LEU A 359 29.75 18.92 21.77
C LEU A 359 28.73 19.86 22.44
N LEU A 360 27.47 19.43 22.54
CA LEU A 360 26.39 20.22 23.14
C LEU A 360 26.56 20.35 24.66
N GLU A 361 26.92 19.25 25.35
CA GLU A 361 27.13 19.22 26.80
C GLU A 361 28.40 19.95 27.25
N ASN A 362 29.37 20.17 26.35
CA ASN A 362 30.60 20.87 26.68
C ASN A 362 30.35 22.35 26.97
N GLN A 363 30.48 22.74 28.24
CA GLN A 363 30.28 24.13 28.69
C GLN A 363 31.47 25.05 28.37
N ALA A 364 32.61 24.51 27.95
CA ALA A 364 33.80 25.29 27.61
C ALA A 364 33.77 25.88 26.19
N LEU A 365 32.85 25.42 25.33
CA LEU A 365 32.72 25.90 23.95
C LEU A 365 31.72 27.05 23.85
N THR A 366 32.06 28.09 23.09
CA THR A 366 31.10 29.15 22.74
C THR A 366 30.03 28.62 21.79
N PRO A 367 28.85 29.27 21.68
CA PRO A 367 27.83 28.89 20.70
C PRO A 367 28.38 28.81 19.27
N GLU A 368 29.24 29.75 18.88
CA GLU A 368 29.85 29.75 17.54
C GLU A 368 30.79 28.55 17.33
N GLN A 369 31.52 28.14 18.37
CA GLN A 369 32.38 26.96 18.33
C GLN A 369 31.57 25.66 18.30
N LYS A 370 30.43 25.62 19.00
CA LYS A 370 29.49 24.48 18.95
C LYS A 370 28.88 24.36 17.57
N ALA A 371 28.34 25.43 17.01
CA ALA A 371 27.80 25.46 15.66
C ALA A 371 28.83 25.02 14.60
N ALA A 372 30.07 25.51 14.68
CA ALA A 372 31.15 25.10 13.78
C ALA A 372 31.50 23.60 13.93
N GLY A 373 31.57 23.09 15.17
CA GLY A 373 31.83 21.69 15.46
C GLY A 373 30.72 20.76 14.95
N LEU A 374 29.45 21.15 15.12
CA LEU A 374 28.29 20.41 14.61
C LEU A 374 28.24 20.40 13.08
N ALA A 375 28.59 21.52 12.42
CA ALA A 375 28.68 21.59 10.97
C ALA A 375 29.78 20.66 10.42
N ALA A 376 30.96 20.66 11.04
CA ALA A 376 32.06 19.76 10.66
C ALA A 376 31.69 18.28 10.88
N LEU A 377 31.06 17.98 12.02
CA LEU A 377 30.57 16.64 12.34
C LEU A 377 29.56 16.15 11.29
N LYS A 378 28.62 17.01 10.90
CA LYS A 378 27.65 16.70 9.84
C LYS A 378 28.36 16.39 8.52
N GLU A 379 29.27 17.26 8.08
CA GLU A 379 29.96 17.09 6.79
C GLU A 379 30.78 15.80 6.74
N GLU A 380 31.52 15.51 7.81
CA GLU A 380 32.33 14.30 7.90
C GLU A 380 31.47 13.04 7.93
N THR A 381 30.37 13.07 8.69
CA THR A 381 29.41 11.96 8.74
C THR A 381 28.74 11.72 7.39
N GLU A 382 28.33 12.78 6.68
CA GLU A 382 27.76 12.67 5.34
C GLU A 382 28.78 12.09 4.34
N ARG A 383 30.04 12.51 4.42
CA ARG A 383 31.12 12.00 3.57
C ARG A 383 31.38 10.52 3.80
N ALA A 384 31.56 10.10 5.06
CA ALA A 384 31.82 8.71 5.43
C ALA A 384 30.66 7.78 5.03
N ILE A 385 29.41 8.20 5.29
CA ILE A 385 28.22 7.43 4.92
C ILE A 385 28.12 7.30 3.39
N ARG A 386 28.35 8.39 2.65
CA ARG A 386 28.34 8.42 1.19
C ARG A 386 29.40 7.49 0.59
N GLU A 387 30.60 7.46 1.15
CA GLU A 387 31.66 6.54 0.75
C GLU A 387 31.27 5.08 1.03
N ALA A 388 30.64 4.80 2.17
CA ALA A 388 30.25 3.45 2.57
C ALA A 388 29.11 2.85 1.72
N MET A 389 28.09 3.63 1.36
CA MET A 389 26.94 3.13 0.57
C MET A 389 27.01 3.47 -0.92
N GLY A 390 27.86 4.42 -1.33
CA GLY A 390 27.95 4.93 -2.68
C GLY A 390 26.95 6.06 -2.99
N GLU A 391 27.33 6.95 -3.92
CA GLU A 391 26.61 8.20 -4.23
C GLU A 391 25.15 8.00 -4.67
N GLN A 392 24.84 6.92 -5.40
CA GLN A 392 23.47 6.64 -5.84
C GLN A 392 22.57 6.21 -4.67
N VAL A 393 23.08 5.32 -3.81
CA VAL A 393 22.36 4.80 -2.65
C VAL A 393 22.20 5.90 -1.60
N PHE A 394 23.23 6.74 -1.42
CA PHE A 394 23.17 7.91 -0.53
C PHE A 394 22.06 8.88 -0.94
N ARG A 395 21.89 9.14 -2.23
CA ARG A 395 20.78 9.99 -2.72
C ARG A 395 19.40 9.36 -2.54
N ASP A 396 19.25 8.04 -2.54
CA ASP A 396 17.98 7.38 -2.19
C ASP A 396 17.73 7.47 -0.68
N PHE A 397 18.75 7.19 0.13
CA PHE A 397 18.68 7.28 1.59
C PHE A 397 18.34 8.70 2.05
N GLN A 398 19.02 9.73 1.53
CA GLN A 398 18.84 11.12 1.94
C GLN A 398 17.40 11.61 1.73
N ARG A 399 16.72 11.13 0.68
CA ARG A 399 15.33 11.50 0.36
C ARG A 399 14.29 10.91 1.31
N ARG A 400 14.59 9.81 2.00
CA ARG A 400 13.60 9.05 2.81
C ARG A 400 13.97 8.93 4.28
N GLY A 401 15.23 8.70 4.57
CA GLY A 401 15.76 8.44 5.91
C GLY A 401 16.89 9.36 6.37
N GLY A 402 17.36 10.29 5.53
CA GLY A 402 18.48 11.18 5.86
C GLY A 402 18.15 12.39 6.73
N ALA A 403 16.91 12.56 7.20
CA ALA A 403 16.51 13.73 7.97
C ALA A 403 17.35 13.94 9.25
N TRP A 404 17.81 12.85 9.88
CA TRP A 404 18.65 12.93 11.07
C TRP A 404 20.03 13.56 10.80
N LEU A 405 20.56 13.48 9.58
CA LEU A 405 21.81 14.15 9.18
C LEU A 405 21.66 15.67 9.22
N ASN A 406 20.46 16.18 8.93
CA ASN A 406 20.19 17.61 9.10
C ASN A 406 20.19 18.00 10.57
N ASN A 407 19.66 17.14 11.44
CA ASN A 407 19.64 17.36 12.88
C ASN A 407 21.04 17.31 13.50
N LEU A 408 22.02 16.63 12.87
CA LEU A 408 23.41 16.64 13.37
C LEU A 408 24.04 18.03 13.36
N GLY A 409 23.71 18.85 12.35
CA GLY A 409 24.26 20.20 12.19
C GLY A 409 23.49 21.30 12.91
N SER A 410 22.40 20.95 13.62
CA SER A 410 21.57 21.91 14.35
C SER A 410 21.85 21.84 15.85
N GLU A 411 21.92 23.01 16.49
CA GLU A 411 22.01 23.16 17.94
C GLU A 411 20.74 22.66 18.66
#